data_AF-A0A5P9NJ89-F1
#
_entry.id   AF-A0A5P9NJ89-F1
#
_cell.length_a   1.000
_cell.length_b   1.000
_cell.length_c   1.000
_cell.angle_alpha   90.00
_cell.angle_beta   90.00
_cell.angle_gamma   90.00
#
_symmetry.space_group_name_H-M   'P 1'
#
loop_
_entity.id
_entity.type
_entity.pdbx_description
1 polymer ?
#
loop_
_entity_poly.entity_id
_entity_poly.type
_entity_poly.pdbx_seq_one_letter_code
_entity_poly.pdbx_strand_id
1 'polypeptide(L)' 'MAGQEIGHLVKMANQIVLNFGERRDSKMAAQRTVEHLQKFWTPAMREQLSAYAAEGGGDLSPALQRLLADS' A
#
# COMPACT_ATOMS: atom_id res chain seq x y z
N MET A 1 -15.22 8.21 15.74
CA MET A 1 -14.00 7.42 16.00
C MET A 1 -13.12 7.61 14.80
N ALA A 2 -11.97 8.25 14.99
CA ALA A 2 -11.22 8.91 13.93
C ALA A 2 -10.79 7.89 12.87
N GLY A 3 -11.32 8.05 11.66
CA GLY A 3 -10.80 7.35 10.49
C GLY A 3 -9.31 7.62 10.39
N GLN A 4 -8.51 6.56 10.24
CA GLN A 4 -7.09 6.73 10.00
C GLN A 4 -6.93 7.62 8.77
N GLU A 5 -6.19 8.73 8.92
CA GLU A 5 -5.89 9.60 7.80
C GLU A 5 -5.13 8.81 6.75
N ILE A 6 -5.52 8.98 5.48
CA ILE A 6 -4.92 8.27 4.35
C ILE A 6 -3.39 8.37 4.34
N GLY A 7 -2.83 9.52 4.74
CA GLY A 7 -1.39 9.72 4.86
C GLY A 7 -0.70 8.74 5.83
N HIS A 8 -1.38 8.35 6.91
CA HIS A 8 -0.86 7.34 7.83
C HIS A 8 -0.87 5.95 7.21
N LEU A 9 -1.94 5.58 6.50
CA LEU A 9 -2.02 4.32 5.77
C LEU A 9 -0.91 4.23 4.71
N VAL A 10 -0.73 5.28 3.91
CA VAL A 10 0.33 5.37 2.90
C VAL A 10 1.71 5.19 3.54
N LYS A 11 1.98 5.88 4.65
CA LYS A 11 3.26 5.75 5.38
C LYS A 11 3.50 4.31 5.85
N MET A 12 2.49 3.65 6.43
CA MET A 12 2.61 2.26 6.86
C MET A 12 2.83 1.31 5.66
N ALA A 13 2.08 1.48 4.58
CA ALA A 13 2.22 0.65 3.38
C ALA A 13 3.63 0.76 2.78
N ASN A 14 4.18 1.97 2.72
CA ASN A 14 5.54 2.23 2.26
C ASN A 14 6.60 1.60 3.18
N GLN A 15 6.38 1.60 4.50
CA GLN A 15 7.27 0.93 5.44
C GLN A 15 7.23 -0.59 5.27
N ILE A 16 6.04 -1.16 5.05
CA ILE A 16 5.86 -2.60 4.84
C ILE A 16 6.58 -3.05 3.56
N VAL A 17 6.38 -2.35 2.43
CA VAL A 17 7.03 -2.72 1.16
C VAL A 17 8.55 -2.54 1.22
N LEU A 18 9.04 -1.51 1.92
CA LEU A 18 10.47 -1.33 2.16
C LEU A 18 11.04 -2.49 2.99
N ASN A 19 10.32 -2.92 4.04
CA ASN A 19 10.73 -4.04 4.90
C ASN A 19 10.75 -5.38 4.15
N PHE A 20 9.82 -5.59 3.21
CA PHE A 20 9.85 -6.76 2.32
C PHE A 20 10.98 -6.73 1.29
N GLY A 21 11.71 -5.61 1.19
CA GLY A 21 12.88 -5.49 0.33
C GLY A 21 12.58 -4.93 -1.05
N GLU A 22 11.76 -3.87 -1.13
CA GLU A 22 11.46 -3.14 -2.39
C GLU A 22 12.72 -2.82 -3.21
N ARG A 23 13.84 -2.50 -2.53
CA ARG A 23 15.14 -2.20 -3.16
C ARG A 23 15.78 -3.39 -3.87
N ARG A 24 15.42 -4.62 -3.50
CA ARG A 24 15.95 -5.86 -4.08
C ARG A 24 15.01 -6.41 -5.14
N ASP A 25 13.73 -6.52 -4.79
CA ASP A 25 12.69 -7.01 -5.69
C ASP A 25 11.39 -6.26 -5.41
N SER A 26 11.18 -5.18 -6.16
CA SER A 26 10.03 -4.30 -5.98
C SER A 26 8.71 -5.02 -6.26
N LYS A 27 8.69 -5.94 -7.23
CA LYS A 27 7.48 -6.68 -7.61
C LYS A 27 7.09 -7.68 -6.52
N MET A 28 8.04 -8.47 -6.05
CA MET A 28 7.83 -9.41 -4.96
C MET A 28 7.42 -8.69 -3.67
N ALA A 29 8.12 -7.59 -3.33
CA ALA A 29 7.81 -6.80 -2.15
C ALA A 29 6.40 -6.22 -2.20
N ALA A 30 5.96 -5.70 -3.35
CA ALA A 30 4.60 -5.19 -3.52
C ALA A 30 3.54 -6.30 -3.36
N GLN A 31 3.76 -7.47 -3.96
CA GLN A 31 2.85 -8.61 -3.79
C GLN A 31 2.73 -9.05 -2.34
N ARG A 32 3.86 -9.21 -1.64
CA ARG A 32 3.88 -9.55 -0.21
C ARG A 32 3.22 -8.48 0.64
N THR A 33 3.37 -7.22 0.25
CA THR A 33 2.68 -6.11 0.92
C THR A 33 1.17 -6.27 0.78
N VAL A 34 0.63 -6.51 -0.41
CA VAL A 34 -0.81 -6.72 -0.60
C VAL A 34 -1.31 -7.92 0.22
N GLU A 35 -0.60 -9.06 0.21
CA GLU A 35 -0.93 -10.21 1.05
C GLU A 35 -0.96 -9.85 2.55
N HIS A 36 -0.01 -9.04 2.99
CA HIS A 36 0.07 -8.56 4.37
C HIS A 36 -1.11 -7.64 4.70
N LEU A 37 -1.39 -6.66 3.85
CA LEU A 37 -2.53 -5.76 4.03
C LEU A 37 -3.85 -6.55 4.09
N GLN A 38 -4.03 -7.56 3.23
CA GLN A 38 -5.22 -8.42 3.26
C GLN A 38 -5.40 -9.20 4.58
N LYS A 39 -4.30 -9.60 5.22
CA LYS A 39 -4.31 -10.37 6.48
C LYS A 39 -4.48 -9.49 7.71
N PHE A 40 -3.87 -8.29 7.72
CA PHE A 40 -3.76 -7.46 8.92
C PHE A 40 -4.63 -6.21 8.88
N TRP A 41 -5.03 -5.73 7.71
CA TRP A 41 -5.87 -4.53 7.58
C TRP A 41 -7.33 -4.87 7.35
N THR A 42 -8.19 -3.98 7.82
CA THR A 42 -9.63 -4.07 7.54
C THR A 42 -9.92 -3.80 6.05
N PRO A 43 -11.05 -4.27 5.51
CA PRO A 43 -11.47 -3.95 4.15
C PRO A 43 -11.49 -2.44 3.87
N ALA A 44 -12.03 -1.64 4.79
CA ALA A 44 -12.12 -0.18 4.65
C ALA A 44 -10.75 0.50 4.49
N MET A 45 -9.73 0.07 5.25
CA MET A 45 -8.38 0.64 5.12
C MET A 45 -7.76 0.32 3.76
N ARG A 46 -8.02 -0.89 3.24
CA ARG A 46 -7.53 -1.30 1.91
C ARG A 46 -8.21 -0.51 0.81
N GLU A 47 -9.52 -0.34 0.90
CA GLU A 47 -10.30 0.48 -0.04
C GLU A 47 -9.81 1.94 -0.05
N GLN A 48 -9.54 2.53 1.12
CA GLN A 48 -8.96 3.87 1.22
C GLN A 48 -7.61 3.97 0.52
N LEU A 49 -6.73 2.99 0.72
CA LEU A 49 -5.40 2.95 0.09
C LEU A 49 -5.50 2.79 -1.44
N SER A 50 -6.40 1.91 -1.91
CA SER A 50 -6.65 1.70 -3.33
C SER A 50 -7.27 2.93 -4.00
N ALA A 51 -8.23 3.59 -3.35
CA ALA A 51 -8.82 4.83 -3.85
C ALA A 51 -7.74 5.92 -4.01
N TYR A 52 -6.90 6.11 -3.00
CA TYR A 52 -5.78 7.06 -3.06
C TYR A 52 -4.77 6.71 -4.16
N ALA A 53 -4.48 5.43 -4.37
CA ALA A 53 -3.62 4.98 -5.46
C ALA A 53 -4.22 5.32 -6.85
N ALA A 54 -5.53 5.14 -7.02
CA ALA A 54 -6.26 5.49 -8.24
C ALA A 54 -6.31 7.01 -8.50
N GLU A 55 -6.31 7.83 -7.46
CA GLU A 55 -6.22 9.30 -7.54
C GLU A 55 -4.82 9.82 -7.91
N GLY A 56 -3.85 8.92 -8.12
CA GLY A 56 -2.48 9.22 -8.53
C GLY A 56 -1.43 8.76 -7.53
N GLY A 57 -1.82 8.49 -6.28
CA GLY A 57 -0.99 7.79 -5.30
C GLY A 57 0.38 8.42 -5.04
N GLY A 58 0.54 9.74 -5.18
CA GLY A 58 1.85 10.40 -5.29
C GLY A 58 2.85 10.08 -4.17
N ASP A 59 2.37 9.84 -2.95
CA ASP A 59 3.21 9.50 -1.79
C ASP A 59 3.44 7.98 -1.62
N LEU A 60 2.80 7.12 -2.39
CA LEU A 60 3.02 5.68 -2.36
C LEU A 60 4.33 5.29 -3.05
N SER A 61 4.96 4.23 -2.55
CA SER A 61 6.07 3.56 -3.24
C SER A 61 5.68 3.21 -4.69
N PRO A 62 6.56 3.43 -5.69
CA PRO A 62 6.27 3.15 -7.09
C PRO A 62 5.84 1.70 -7.36
N ALA A 63 6.33 0.77 -6.54
CA ALA A 63 5.95 -0.63 -6.61
C ALA A 63 4.47 -0.87 -6.21
N LEU A 64 3.98 -0.14 -5.21
CA LEU A 64 2.59 -0.19 -4.76
C LEU A 64 1.65 0.57 -5.67
N GLN A 65 2.06 1.74 -6.18
CA GLN A 65 1.26 2.51 -7.14
C GLN A 65 0.90 1.65 -8.34
N ARG A 66 1.90 0.99 -8.96
CA ARG A 66 1.65 0.09 -10.10
C ARG A 66 0.73 -1.06 -9.73
N LEU A 67 0.99 -1.72 -8.59
CA LEU A 67 0.22 -2.91 -8.23
C LEU A 67 -1.24 -2.60 -7.89
N LEU A 68 -1.48 -1.49 -7.19
CA LEU A 68 -2.81 -1.05 -6.77
C LEU A 68 -3.60 -0.39 -7.89
N ALA A 69 -2.94 0.25 -8.87
CA ALA A 69 -3.59 0.81 -10.05
C ALA A 69 -4.01 -0.26 -11.08
N ASP A 70 -3.41 -1.45 -11.04
CA ASP A 70 -3.71 -2.59 -11.93
C ASP A 70 -4.78 -3.55 -11.34
N SER A 71 -5.32 -3.27 -10.14
CA SER A 71 -6.25 -4.15 -9.40
C SER A 71 -7.70 -3.67 -9.42
#